data_AF-A0A535IMJ9-F1
#
_entry.id   AF-A0A535IMJ9-F1
#
_cell.length_a   1.000
_cell.length_b   1.000
_cell.length_c   1.000
_cell.angle_alpha   90.00
_cell.angle_beta   90.00
_cell.angle_gamma   90.00
#
_symmetry.space_group_name_H-M   'P 1'
#
loop_
_entity.id
_entity.type
_entity.pdbx_description
1 polymer ?
#
loop_
_entity_poly.entity_id
_entity_poly.type
_entity_poly.pdbx_seq_one_letter_code
_entity_poly.pdbx_strand_id
1 'polypeptide(L)'
;DAATVWRSEPVPREQWLEIDFAKNREYGGLIIDWDPEDYATAFEVQASNDGQEWTTAYRTTTGHGGRDYIYMPDAESRLIRIALARSSRGRGYGIATVSVEPVRFSASPNQFFEAIARDGAEGMYPKYLYGRQTYWTVVGVAGDDRSAL
;
A
#
# COMPACT_ATOMS: atom_id res chain seq x y z
N ASP A 1 3.06 -6.57 18.42
CA ASP A 1 3.59 -7.93 18.64
C ASP A 1 3.18 -8.77 17.45
N ALA A 2 4.14 -9.29 16.69
CA ALA A 2 3.88 -10.08 15.48
C ALA A 2 3.35 -11.50 15.80
N ALA A 3 3.28 -11.89 17.07
CA ALA A 3 2.69 -13.15 17.50
C ALA A 3 1.15 -13.14 17.57
N THR A 4 0.52 -11.96 17.46
CA THR A 4 -0.94 -11.82 17.48
C THR A 4 -1.46 -11.48 16.09
N VAL A 5 -2.47 -12.22 15.63
CA VAL A 5 -3.08 -12.08 14.30
C VAL A 5 -4.59 -11.96 14.47
N TRP A 6 -5.22 -10.97 13.83
CA TRP A 6 -6.67 -10.93 13.69
C TRP A 6 -7.10 -12.01 12.70
N ARG A 7 -8.12 -12.82 13.05
CA ARG A 7 -8.69 -13.82 12.15
C ARG A 7 -10.19 -13.63 12.03
N SER A 8 -10.68 -13.73 10.81
CA SER A 8 -12.12 -13.81 10.56
C SER A 8 -12.67 -15.16 11.01
N GLU A 9 -14.01 -15.29 11.01
CA GLU A 9 -14.62 -16.62 11.02
C GLU A 9 -14.08 -17.47 9.85
N PRO A 10 -13.94 -18.79 10.05
CA PRO A 10 -13.31 -19.66 9.06
C PRO A 10 -14.28 -20.07 7.94
N VAL A 11 -14.77 -19.08 7.21
CA VAL A 11 -15.82 -19.22 6.20
C VAL A 11 -15.42 -18.49 4.91
N PRO A 12 -15.74 -19.04 3.73
CA PRO A 12 -15.33 -18.48 2.43
C PRO A 12 -16.16 -17.28 1.97
N ARG A 13 -16.93 -16.63 2.86
CA ARG A 13 -17.76 -15.47 2.53
C ARG A 13 -16.97 -14.17 2.63
N GLU A 14 -17.56 -13.09 2.11
CA GLU A 14 -17.02 -11.76 2.29
C GLU A 14 -16.98 -11.39 3.78
N GLN A 15 -15.89 -10.72 4.18
CA GLN A 15 -15.62 -10.27 5.54
C GLN A 15 -15.02 -8.87 5.49
N TRP A 16 -14.89 -8.21 6.64
CA TRP A 16 -14.23 -6.92 6.70
C TRP A 16 -13.53 -6.71 8.04
N LEU A 17 -12.51 -5.86 8.02
CA LEU A 17 -11.89 -5.24 9.19
C LEU A 17 -12.15 -3.74 9.11
N GLU A 18 -12.64 -3.13 10.19
CA GLU A 18 -12.89 -1.70 10.26
C GLU A 18 -12.05 -1.06 11.36
N ILE A 19 -11.57 0.15 11.08
CA ILE A 19 -10.80 0.98 12.00
C ILE A 19 -11.56 2.29 12.15
N ASP A 20 -11.99 2.60 13.38
CA ASP A 20 -12.64 3.88 13.74
C ASP A 20 -11.66 4.79 14.48
N PHE A 21 -11.33 5.94 13.88
CA PHE A 21 -10.50 6.97 14.50
C PHE A 21 -11.26 7.84 15.51
N ALA A 22 -12.56 7.61 15.69
CA ALA A 22 -13.53 8.40 16.47
C ALA A 22 -13.79 9.83 15.93
N LYS A 23 -12.88 10.36 15.11
CA LYS A 23 -12.97 11.66 14.44
C LYS A 23 -12.29 11.59 13.07
N ASN A 24 -12.59 12.56 12.20
CA ASN A 24 -11.87 12.71 10.94
C ASN A 24 -10.37 12.90 11.18
N ARG A 25 -9.58 12.18 10.38
CA ARG A 25 -8.12 12.17 10.43
C ARG A 25 -7.56 12.08 9.02
N GLU A 26 -6.52 12.87 8.77
CA GLU A 26 -5.70 12.77 7.56
C GLU A 26 -4.63 11.66 7.70
N TYR A 27 -4.39 10.95 6.60
CA TYR A 27 -3.39 9.89 6.50
C TYR A 27 -2.91 9.75 5.05
N GLY A 28 -1.77 9.08 4.85
CA GLY A 28 -1.16 8.93 3.52
C GLY A 28 -1.29 7.52 2.93
N GLY A 29 -1.69 6.55 3.73
CA GLY A 29 -1.76 5.17 3.27
C GLY A 29 -1.87 4.16 4.38
N LEU A 30 -1.85 2.90 3.97
CA LEU A 30 -1.84 1.75 4.87
C LEU A 30 -0.67 0.83 4.54
N ILE A 31 -0.11 0.20 5.56
CA ILE A 31 0.70 -1.00 5.42
C ILE A 31 -0.08 -2.15 6.02
N ILE A 32 -0.31 -3.20 5.24
CA ILE A 32 -1.03 -4.40 5.66
C ILE A 32 -0.06 -5.56 5.65
N ASP A 33 0.18 -6.15 6.81
CA ASP A 33 0.87 -7.43 6.94
C ASP A 33 -0.17 -8.53 7.08
N TRP A 34 -0.22 -9.42 6.10
CA TRP A 34 -1.17 -10.53 6.08
C TRP A 34 -0.67 -11.72 6.91
N ASP A 35 -1.61 -12.57 7.34
CA ASP A 35 -1.26 -13.92 7.77
C ASP A 35 -0.60 -14.69 6.59
N PRO A 36 0.52 -15.42 6.82
CA PRO A 36 1.23 -16.11 5.74
C PRO A 36 0.41 -17.16 4.99
N GLU A 37 -0.63 -17.71 5.63
CA GLU A 37 -1.43 -18.76 5.03
C GLU A 37 -2.83 -18.30 4.62
N ASP A 38 -3.50 -17.49 5.44
CA ASP A 38 -4.92 -17.11 5.27
C ASP A 38 -5.11 -15.65 4.85
N TYR A 39 -4.48 -15.20 3.78
CA TYR A 39 -4.58 -13.83 3.30
C TYR A 39 -5.71 -13.61 2.27
N ALA A 40 -6.02 -12.35 1.97
CA ALA A 40 -6.94 -12.00 0.90
C ALA A 40 -6.22 -11.90 -0.46
N THR A 41 -6.75 -12.58 -1.47
CA THR A 41 -6.34 -12.43 -2.88
C THR A 41 -7.18 -11.38 -3.59
N ALA A 42 -8.41 -11.13 -3.13
CA ALA A 42 -9.23 -10.01 -3.58
C ALA A 42 -9.72 -9.22 -2.38
N PHE A 43 -9.48 -7.91 -2.38
CA PHE A 43 -9.93 -7.00 -1.34
C PHE A 43 -10.02 -5.55 -1.84
N GLU A 44 -10.75 -4.74 -1.07
CA GLU A 44 -10.83 -3.29 -1.22
C GLU A 44 -10.42 -2.60 0.07
N VAL A 45 -9.80 -1.43 -0.06
CA VAL A 45 -9.67 -0.46 1.04
C VAL A 45 -10.65 0.67 0.76
N GLN A 46 -11.54 0.91 1.72
CA GLN A 46 -12.60 1.89 1.64
C GLN A 46 -12.49 2.88 2.80
N ALA A 47 -12.92 4.11 2.56
CA ALA A 47 -12.94 5.18 3.57
C ALA A 47 -14.36 5.74 3.72
N SER A 48 -14.72 6.16 4.93
CA SER A 48 -16.03 6.74 5.23
C SER A 48 -15.95 7.76 6.37
N ASN A 49 -16.85 8.75 6.35
CA ASN A 49 -17.03 9.71 7.43
C ASN A 49 -18.16 9.32 8.40
N ASP A 50 -19.11 8.49 7.94
CA ASP A 50 -20.38 8.23 8.63
C ASP A 50 -20.71 6.73 8.81
N GLY A 51 -19.94 5.84 8.20
CA GLY A 51 -20.12 4.39 8.24
C GLY A 51 -21.21 3.87 7.30
N GLN A 52 -21.87 4.75 6.57
CA GLN A 52 -22.97 4.43 5.64
C GLN A 52 -22.51 4.56 4.20
N GLU A 53 -21.86 5.68 3.86
CA GLU A 53 -21.32 5.93 2.53
C GLU A 53 -19.83 5.63 2.51
N TRP A 54 -19.42 4.74 1.61
CA TRP A 54 -18.05 4.25 1.50
C TRP A 54 -17.46 4.59 0.13
N THR A 55 -16.27 5.16 0.13
CA THR A 55 -15.50 5.43 -1.09
C THR A 55 -14.32 4.46 -1.17
N THR A 56 -14.22 3.71 -2.28
CA THR A 56 -13.09 2.80 -2.51
C THR A 56 -11.85 3.58 -2.91
N ALA A 57 -10.79 3.46 -2.11
CA ALA A 57 -9.49 4.08 -2.33
C ALA A 57 -8.49 3.12 -3.00
N TYR A 58 -8.64 1.81 -2.79
CA TYR A 58 -7.80 0.79 -3.40
C TYR A 58 -8.60 -0.49 -3.64
N ARG A 59 -8.27 -1.21 -4.71
CA ARG A 59 -8.87 -2.51 -5.04
C ARG A 59 -7.84 -3.41 -5.72
N THR A 60 -7.85 -4.69 -5.34
CA THR A 60 -7.14 -5.74 -6.07
C THR A 60 -7.96 -7.02 -6.12
N THR A 61 -7.68 -7.85 -7.13
CA THR A 61 -8.24 -9.21 -7.28
C THR A 61 -7.17 -10.29 -7.42
N THR A 62 -5.89 -9.88 -7.34
CA THR A 62 -4.72 -10.74 -7.57
C THR A 62 -3.66 -10.57 -6.48
N GLY A 63 -4.07 -10.28 -5.24
CA GLY A 63 -3.18 -10.19 -4.08
C GLY A 63 -2.42 -11.49 -3.82
N HIS A 64 -1.19 -11.37 -3.33
CA HIS A 64 -0.27 -12.49 -3.12
C HIS A 64 0.05 -12.76 -1.64
N GLY A 65 -0.58 -12.03 -0.72
CA GLY A 65 -0.24 -12.08 0.70
C GLY A 65 1.06 -11.36 1.01
N GLY A 66 1.66 -11.63 2.16
CA GLY A 66 2.86 -10.92 2.62
C GLY A 66 2.54 -9.50 3.09
N ARG A 67 3.30 -8.52 2.62
CA ARG A 67 3.10 -7.10 2.96
C ARG A 67 2.60 -6.32 1.75
N ASP A 68 1.47 -5.64 1.93
CA ASP A 68 0.93 -4.69 0.95
C ASP A 68 1.10 -3.25 1.42
N TYR A 69 1.45 -2.37 0.49
CA TYR A 69 1.54 -0.92 0.70
C TYR A 69 0.46 -0.24 -0.13
N ILE A 70 -0.43 0.47 0.55
CA ILE A 70 -1.59 1.11 -0.08
C ILE A 70 -1.35 2.61 -0.13
N TYR A 71 -1.13 3.13 -1.33
CA TYR A 71 -0.93 4.56 -1.58
C TYR A 71 -2.28 5.29 -1.56
N MET A 72 -2.47 6.23 -0.63
CA MET A 72 -3.71 6.98 -0.45
C MET A 72 -3.43 8.47 -0.29
N PRO A 73 -3.07 9.19 -1.38
CA PRO A 73 -2.82 10.61 -1.32
C PRO A 73 -4.11 11.37 -0.98
N ASP A 74 -3.98 12.45 -0.23
CA ASP A 74 -5.07 13.35 0.16
C ASP A 74 -6.24 12.64 0.88
N ALA A 75 -5.95 11.53 1.57
CA ALA A 75 -6.96 10.76 2.25
C ALA A 75 -7.29 11.36 3.63
N GLU A 76 -8.58 11.62 3.83
CA GLU A 76 -9.16 12.07 5.09
C GLU A 76 -10.46 11.30 5.35
N SER A 77 -10.56 10.65 6.50
CA SER A 77 -11.79 9.99 6.93
C SER A 77 -11.84 9.75 8.43
N ARG A 78 -13.02 9.38 8.95
CA ARG A 78 -13.16 8.82 10.31
C ARG A 78 -12.93 7.32 10.33
N LEU A 79 -13.41 6.62 9.30
CA LEU A 79 -13.44 5.17 9.22
C LEU A 79 -12.61 4.69 8.03
N ILE A 80 -11.92 3.58 8.24
CA ILE A 80 -11.29 2.79 7.18
C ILE A 80 -11.84 1.37 7.27
N ARG A 81 -12.19 0.79 6.13
CA ARG A 81 -12.63 -0.60 6.01
C ARG A 81 -11.76 -1.33 4.99
N ILE A 82 -11.23 -2.48 5.41
CA ILE A 82 -10.59 -3.45 4.53
C ILE A 82 -11.64 -4.52 4.23
N ALA A 83 -12.29 -4.43 3.06
CA ALA A 83 -13.32 -5.36 2.62
C ALA A 83 -12.68 -6.54 1.88
N LEU A 84 -12.82 -7.74 2.46
CA LEU A 84 -12.13 -8.97 2.06
C LEU A 84 -13.10 -9.83 1.24
N ALA A 85 -12.79 -10.04 -0.03
CA ALA A 85 -13.71 -10.66 -1.00
C ALA A 85 -13.31 -12.09 -1.40
N ARG A 86 -12.02 -12.41 -1.41
CA ARG A 86 -11.54 -13.77 -1.75
C ARG A 86 -10.36 -14.20 -0.89
N SER A 87 -10.55 -15.29 -0.13
CA SER A 87 -9.50 -15.94 0.68
C SER A 87 -8.53 -16.74 -0.20
N SER A 88 -7.24 -16.75 0.14
CA SER A 88 -6.19 -17.54 -0.50
C SER A 88 -6.48 -19.04 -0.48
N ARG A 89 -7.02 -19.56 0.65
CA ARG A 89 -7.30 -20.99 0.87
C ARG A 89 -8.78 -21.33 0.94
N GLY A 90 -9.66 -20.32 0.80
CA GLY A 90 -11.11 -20.49 0.99
C GLY A 90 -11.50 -20.83 2.43
N ARG A 91 -10.61 -20.57 3.40
CA ARG A 91 -10.80 -20.92 4.81
C ARG A 91 -11.13 -19.73 5.70
N GLY A 92 -11.01 -18.50 5.21
CA GLY A 92 -11.14 -17.28 6.00
C GLY A 92 -9.98 -16.33 5.73
N TYR A 93 -9.83 -15.33 6.61
CA TYR A 93 -8.81 -14.29 6.47
C TYR A 93 -8.05 -14.09 7.77
N GLY A 94 -6.79 -13.71 7.65
CA GLY A 94 -5.87 -13.40 8.72
C GLY A 94 -5.08 -12.14 8.38
N ILE A 95 -5.05 -11.19 9.31
CA ILE A 95 -4.29 -9.95 9.20
C ILE A 95 -3.40 -9.86 10.44
N ALA A 96 -2.09 -9.85 10.24
CA ALA A 96 -1.12 -9.75 11.32
C ALA A 96 -1.10 -8.32 11.87
N THR A 97 -0.90 -7.32 11.00
CA THR A 97 -0.91 -5.91 11.38
C THR A 97 -1.50 -5.02 10.30
N VAL A 98 -2.14 -3.94 10.72
CA VAL A 98 -2.49 -2.80 9.86
C VAL A 98 -1.88 -1.55 10.47
N SER A 99 -0.99 -0.90 9.72
CA SER A 99 -0.39 0.38 10.10
C SER A 99 -1.02 1.49 9.29
N VAL A 100 -1.48 2.54 9.96
CA VAL A 100 -2.01 3.75 9.32
C VAL A 100 -0.89 4.76 9.20
N GLU A 101 -0.46 5.02 7.97
CA GLU A 101 0.70 5.84 7.68
C GLU A 101 0.34 7.33 7.62
N PRO A 102 1.22 8.23 8.09
CA PRO A 102 0.99 9.67 8.06
C PRO A 102 1.00 10.22 6.63
N VAL A 103 0.43 11.41 6.42
CA VAL A 103 0.30 12.08 5.11
C VAL A 103 1.61 12.08 4.28
N ARG A 104 2.78 12.22 4.93
CA ARG A 104 4.09 12.17 4.26
C ARG A 104 4.33 10.87 3.48
N PHE A 105 3.73 9.76 3.89
CA PHE A 105 3.87 8.47 3.22
C PHE A 105 3.47 8.54 1.74
N SER A 106 2.50 9.40 1.42
CA SER A 106 2.04 9.65 0.06
C SER A 106 2.31 11.07 -0.45
N ALA A 107 3.20 11.83 0.20
CA ALA A 107 3.47 13.22 -0.22
C ALA A 107 4.13 13.31 -1.60
N SER A 108 4.77 12.23 -2.06
CA SER A 108 5.15 12.05 -3.46
C SER A 108 5.32 10.56 -3.77
N PRO A 109 5.29 10.17 -5.05
CA PRO A 109 5.64 8.81 -5.45
C PRO A 109 7.02 8.39 -4.92
N ASN A 110 8.01 9.29 -4.92
CA ASN A 110 9.34 8.99 -4.41
C ASN A 110 9.33 8.65 -2.92
N GLN A 111 8.60 9.42 -2.09
CA GLN A 111 8.51 9.13 -0.65
C GLN A 111 7.81 7.80 -0.36
N PHE A 112 6.79 7.46 -1.15
CA PHE A 112 6.11 6.17 -1.06
C PHE A 112 7.06 5.02 -1.41
N PHE A 113 7.77 5.11 -2.53
CA PHE A 113 8.72 4.08 -2.92
C PHE A 113 9.94 4.00 -1.97
N GLU A 114 10.37 5.11 -1.38
CA GLU A 114 11.37 5.10 -0.31
C GLU A 114 10.89 4.33 0.92
N ALA A 115 9.61 4.44 1.29
CA ALA A 115 9.04 3.66 2.39
C ALA A 115 9.06 2.15 2.07
N ILE A 116 8.67 1.76 0.85
CA ILE A 116 8.75 0.35 0.39
C ILE A 116 10.20 -0.13 0.40
N ALA A 117 11.14 0.68 -0.09
CA ALA A 117 12.54 0.31 -0.23
C ALA A 117 13.24 0.12 1.12
N ARG A 118 12.87 0.87 2.17
CA ARG A 118 13.42 0.70 3.53
C ARG A 118 13.11 -0.68 4.12
N ASP A 119 11.97 -1.25 3.75
CA ASP A 119 11.50 -2.54 4.24
C ASP A 119 11.95 -3.71 3.34
N GLY A 120 12.46 -3.41 2.14
CA GLY A 120 12.99 -4.39 1.19
C GLY A 120 14.46 -4.78 1.47
N ALA A 121 14.83 -6.02 1.13
CA ALA A 121 16.22 -6.45 1.16
C ALA A 121 17.09 -5.62 0.18
N GLU A 122 18.33 -5.31 0.58
CA GLU A 122 19.27 -4.55 -0.26
C GLU A 122 19.37 -5.16 -1.67
N GLY A 123 19.14 -4.34 -2.70
CA GLY A 123 19.32 -4.73 -4.11
C GLY A 123 18.07 -5.14 -4.89
N MET A 124 16.87 -5.20 -4.27
CA MET A 124 15.61 -5.48 -5.00
C MET A 124 14.93 -4.25 -5.62
N TYR A 125 15.42 -3.05 -5.32
CA TYR A 125 14.88 -1.79 -5.84
C TYR A 125 15.97 -0.96 -6.50
N PRO A 126 15.67 -0.21 -7.57
CA PRO A 126 16.61 0.74 -8.16
C PRO A 126 17.11 1.79 -7.15
N LYS A 127 18.40 2.15 -7.22
CA LYS A 127 19.11 2.99 -6.22
C LYS A 127 18.46 4.35 -5.93
N TYR A 128 17.75 4.93 -6.89
CA TYR A 128 17.07 6.22 -6.74
C TYR A 128 15.90 6.17 -5.74
N LEU A 129 15.39 4.98 -5.40
CA LEU A 129 14.36 4.78 -4.39
C LEU A 129 14.91 4.71 -2.96
N TYR A 130 16.24 4.79 -2.76
CA TYR A 130 16.88 4.81 -1.44
C TYR A 130 17.39 6.22 -1.06
N GLY A 131 16.95 7.29 -1.74
CA GLY A 131 17.45 8.64 -1.51
C GLY A 131 18.94 8.83 -1.85
N ARG A 132 19.56 7.89 -2.59
CA ARG A 132 20.93 8.03 -3.10
C ARG A 132 20.87 8.69 -4.47
N GLN A 133 21.47 9.87 -4.59
CA GLN A 133 21.58 10.63 -5.83
C GLN A 133 22.29 9.76 -6.89
N THR A 134 21.56 9.33 -7.92
CA THR A 134 22.15 8.80 -9.15
C THR A 134 22.75 9.98 -9.92
N TYR A 135 24.07 10.07 -9.97
CA TYR A 135 24.73 10.96 -10.92
C TYR A 135 24.44 10.45 -12.33
N TRP A 136 23.52 11.10 -13.04
CA TRP A 136 23.45 10.95 -14.48
C TRP A 136 24.51 11.88 -15.08
N THR A 137 25.57 11.30 -15.66
CA THR A 137 26.39 12.05 -16.61
C THR A 137 25.55 12.23 -17.86
N VAL A 138 25.16 13.48 -18.16
CA VAL A 138 24.63 13.83 -19.47
C VAL A 138 25.77 13.58 -20.47
N VAL A 139 25.67 12.52 -21.27
CA VAL A 139 26.49 12.42 -22.48
C VAL A 139 25.77 13.28 -23.52
N GLY A 140 26.29 14.49 -23.73
CA GLY A 140 25.76 15.43 -24.71
C GLY A 140 25.80 14.85 -26.12
N VAL A 141 24.74 15.11 -26.88
CA VAL A 141 24.66 14.87 -28.32
C VAL A 141 25.70 15.76 -29.01
N ALA A 142 26.66 15.16 -29.72
CA ALA A 142 27.48 15.90 -30.68
C ALA A 142 26.63 16.09 -31.93
N GLY A 143 26.06 17.30 -32.07
CA GLY A 143 25.44 17.77 -33.29
C GLY A 143 26.00 19.12 -33.64
N ASP A 144 27.13 19.15 -34.35
CA ASP A 144 27.42 20.19 -35.35
C ASP A 144 28.48 19.67 -36.32
N ASP A 145 28.25 19.90 -37.60
CA ASP A 145 29.27 20.03 -38.65
C ASP A 145 28.58 20.75 -39.82
N ARG A 146 28.43 22.08 -39.71
CA ARG A 146 28.31 22.93 -40.89
C ARG A 146 29.69 23.09 -41.53
N SER A 147 29.79 22.88 -42.84
CA SER A 147 30.76 23.56 -43.70
C SER A 147 30.31 23.55 -45.16
N ALA A 148 30.51 24.70 -45.81
CA ALA A 148 30.22 25.00 -47.20
C ALA A 148 31.02 24.17 -48.20
N LEU A 149 30.45 23.96 -49.39
CA LEU A 149 30.98 24.37 -50.71
C LEU A 149 29.82 24.37 -51.73
#